data_AF-A0A1W9VR72-F1
#
_entry.id   AF-A0A1W9VR72-F1
#
_cell.length_a   1.000
_cell.length_b   1.000
_cell.length_c   1.000
_cell.angle_alpha   90.00
_cell.angle_beta   90.00
_cell.angle_gamma   90.00
#
_symmetry.space_group_name_H-M   'P 1'
#
loop_
_entity.id
_entity.type
_entity.pdbx_description
1 polymer ?
#
loop_
_entity_poly.entity_id
_entity_poly.type
_entity_poly.pdbx_seq_one_letter_code
_entity_poly.pdbx_strand_id
1 'polypeptide(L)' 'MLDFDDLLLLPHILFKKDAAVLEKWKNKFMYIMVDEAQDTNWIQFELMKMLSGDNGNITLI' A
#
# COMPACT_ATOMS: atom_id res chain seq x y z
N MET A 1 -5.58 -20.61 -8.22
CA MET A 1 -5.44 -19.59 -9.28
C MET A 1 -5.56 -18.25 -8.58
N LEU A 2 -4.71 -17.28 -8.88
CA LEU A 2 -4.81 -15.93 -8.33
C LEU A 2 -5.63 -15.06 -9.28
N ASP A 3 -6.57 -14.30 -8.74
CA ASP A 3 -7.30 -13.28 -9.49
C ASP A 3 -6.76 -11.86 -9.20
N PHE A 4 -7.40 -10.83 -9.78
CA PHE A 4 -6.94 -9.45 -9.62
C PHE A 4 -7.18 -8.91 -8.20
N ASP A 5 -8.21 -9.38 -7.50
CA ASP A 5 -8.50 -8.94 -6.14
C ASP A 5 -7.46 -9.49 -5.16
N ASP A 6 -6.99 -10.72 -5.39
CA ASP A 6 -5.91 -11.34 -4.63
C ASP A 6 -4.61 -10.52 -4.69
N LEU A 7 -4.34 -9.83 -5.81
CA LEU A 7 -3.14 -8.99 -5.96
C LEU A 7 -3.11 -7.79 -5.01
N LEU A 8 -4.27 -7.39 -4.48
CA LEU A 8 -4.38 -6.34 -3.44
C LEU A 8 -4.55 -6.97 -2.06
N LEU A 9 -5.36 -8.02 -1.95
CA LEU A 9 -5.67 -8.66 -0.68
C LEU A 9 -4.47 -9.35 -0.04
N LEU A 10 -3.68 -10.08 -0.81
CA LEU A 10 -2.55 -10.84 -0.27
C LEU A 10 -1.42 -9.94 0.26
N PRO A 11 -0.99 -8.87 -0.44
CA PRO A 11 -0.05 -7.90 0.13
C PRO A 11 -0.57 -7.25 1.40
N HIS A 12 -1.87 -6.91 1.45
CA HIS A 12 -2.49 -6.31 2.62
C HIS A 12 -2.42 -7.23 3.84
N ILE A 13 -2.77 -8.49 3.67
CA ILE A 13 -2.67 -9.51 4.72
C ILE A 13 -1.20 -9.72 5.13
N LEU A 14 -0.28 -9.79 4.16
CA LEU A 14 1.14 -9.97 4.41
C LEU A 14 1.72 -8.83 5.24
N PHE A 15 1.43 -7.58 4.88
CA PHE A 15 1.91 -6.41 5.61
C PHE A 15 1.32 -6.32 7.02
N LYS A 16 0.08 -6.77 7.23
CA LYS A 16 -0.51 -6.88 8.59
C LYS A 16 0.14 -7.98 9.43
N LYS A 17 0.61 -9.05 8.81
CA LYS A 17 1.18 -10.22 9.49
C LYS A 17 2.69 -10.10 9.75
N ASP A 18 3.42 -9.44 8.87
CA ASP A 18 4.88 -9.34 8.92
C ASP A 18 5.34 -7.88 8.77
N ALA A 19 5.62 -7.26 9.92
CA ALA A 19 6.10 -5.89 9.99
C ALA A 19 7.47 -5.71 9.32
N ALA A 20 8.34 -6.73 9.31
CA ALA A 20 9.65 -6.62 8.68
C ALA A 20 9.54 -6.53 7.16
N VAL A 21 8.58 -7.26 6.57
CA VAL A 21 8.25 -7.13 5.15
C VAL A 21 7.69 -5.74 4.85
N LEU A 22 6.76 -5.23 5.66
CA LEU A 22 6.22 -3.87 5.48
C LEU A 22 7.33 -2.82 5.56
N GLU A 23 8.19 -2.87 6.58
CA GLU A 23 9.30 -1.92 6.74
C GLU A 23 10.28 -1.96 5.57
N LYS A 24 10.57 -3.14 5.02
CA LYS A 24 11.39 -3.26 3.80
C LYS A 24 10.79 -2.46 2.64
N TRP A 25 9.47 -2.47 2.48
CA TRP A 25 8.79 -1.76 1.39
C TRP A 25 8.60 -0.27 1.68
N LYS A 26 8.29 0.12 2.93
CA LYS A 26 8.29 1.53 3.37
C LYS A 26 9.62 2.21 3.05
N ASN A 27 10.74 1.54 3.38
CA ASN A 27 12.09 2.07 3.10
C ASN A 27 12.42 2.15 1.60
N LYS A 28 11.76 1.34 0.76
CA LYS A 28 11.96 1.36 -0.69
C LYS A 28 11.17 2.48 -1.36
N PHE A 29 9.96 2.77 -0.88
CA PHE A 29 9.07 3.79 -1.43
C PHE A 29 9.08 5.05 -0.57
N MET A 30 10.14 5.85 -0.68
CA MET A 30 10.28 7.08 0.12
C MET A 30 9.23 8.15 -0.24
N TYR A 31 8.71 8.12 -1.46
CA TYR A 31 7.64 8.99 -1.95
C TYR A 31 6.69 8.18 -2.81
N ILE A 32 5.39 8.36 -2.59
CA ILE A 32 4.32 7.66 -3.31
C ILE A 32 3.46 8.70 -4.01
N MET A 33 3.24 8.52 -5.30
CA MET A 33 2.34 9.35 -6.10
C MET A 33 1.26 8.45 -6.65
N VAL A 34 0.00 8.83 -6.41
CA VAL A 34 -1.17 8.09 -6.87
C VAL A 34 -2.01 9.03 -7.70
N ASP A 35 -2.31 8.59 -8.92
CA ASP A 35 -3.21 9.26 -9.85
C ASP A 35 -4.61 8.64 -9.75
N GLU A 36 -5.63 9.36 -10.22
CA GLU A 36 -7.04 8.94 -10.17
C GLU A 36 -7.47 8.49 -8.76
N ALA A 37 -7.06 9.24 -7.73
CA ALA A 37 -7.28 8.83 -6.34
C ALA A 37 -8.77 8.71 -5.98
N GLN A 38 -9.66 9.39 -6.72
CA GLN A 38 -11.11 9.28 -6.55
C GLN A 38 -11.67 7.89 -6.87
N ASP A 39 -10.98 7.09 -7.69
CA ASP A 39 -11.43 5.74 -8.08
C ASP A 39 -10.86 4.65 -7.15
N THR A 40 -10.15 5.05 -6.09
CA THR A 40 -9.47 4.14 -5.16
C THR A 40 -10.46 3.49 -4.19
N ASN A 41 -10.37 2.17 -4.03
CA ASN A 41 -11.16 1.42 -3.05
C ASN A 41 -10.48 1.33 -1.67
N TRP A 42 -11.20 0.79 -0.68
CA TRP A 42 -10.70 0.74 0.70
C TRP A 42 -9.38 -0.02 0.86
N ILE A 43 -9.18 -1.15 0.16
CA ILE A 43 -7.96 -1.95 0.34
C ILE A 43 -6.75 -1.27 -0.29
N GLN A 44 -6.93 -0.59 -1.42
CA GLN A 44 -5.90 0.23 -2.03
C GLN A 44 -5.52 1.41 -1.12
N PHE A 45 -6.51 2.07 -0.51
CA PHE A 45 -6.26 3.13 0.47
C PHE A 45 -5.48 2.62 1.71
N GLU A 46 -5.85 1.47 2.26
CA GLU A 46 -5.11 0.89 3.39
C GLU A 46 -3.66 0.56 2.98
N LEU A 47 -3.44 -0.04 1.80
CA LEU A 47 -2.10 -0.33 1.30
C LEU A 47 -1.27 0.94 1.14
N MET A 48 -1.83 1.99 0.54
CA MET A 48 -1.18 3.30 0.40
C MET A 48 -0.76 3.87 1.75
N LYS A 49 -1.65 3.81 2.75
CA LYS A 49 -1.39 4.28 4.11
C LYS A 49 -0.33 3.45 4.84
N MET A 50 -0.34 2.12 4.67
CA MET A 50 0.67 1.24 5.26
C MET A 50 2.06 1.52 4.67
N LEU A 51 2.13 1.75 3.36
CA LEU A 51 3.38 1.97 2.64
C LEU A 51 3.96 3.38 2.81
N SER A 52 3.12 4.41 2.98
CA SER A 52 3.59 5.79 3.18
C SER A 52 4.29 6.00 4.53
N GLY A 53 4.02 5.12 5.50
CA GLY A 53 4.67 5.13 6.80
C GLY A 53 4.39 6.39 7.62
N ASP A 54 5.18 6.58 8.67
CA ASP A 54 5.00 7.70 9.61
C ASP A 54 5.37 9.06 9.00
N ASN A 55 6.16 9.06 7.92
CA ASN A 55 6.53 10.28 7.21
C ASN A 55 5.40 10.81 6.31
N GLY A 56 4.39 10.00 5.98
CA GLY A 56 3.21 10.44 5.24
C GLY A 56 3.51 10.99 3.84
N ASN A 57 4.60 10.54 3.20
CA ASN A 57 5.06 11.04 1.91
C ASN A 57 4.22 10.49 0.74
N ILE A 58 2.92 10.77 0.75
CA ILE A 58 1.99 10.41 -0.32
C ILE A 58 1.36 11.67 -0.93
N THR A 59 1.41 11.75 -2.25
CA THR A 59 0.71 12.76 -3.04
C THR A 59 -0.39 12.06 -3.83
N LEU A 60 -1.61 12.55 -3.67
CA LEU A 60 -2.79 12.10 -4.41
C LEU A 60 -3.16 13.19 -5.41
N ILE A 61 -3.47 12.79 -6.65
CA ILE A 61 -4.01 13.67 -7.70
C ILE A 61 -5.49 13.35 -7.92
#